data_AF-A0AAD9KU95-F1
#
_entry.id   AF-A0AAD9KU95-F1
#
_cell.length_a   1.000
_cell.length_b   1.000
_cell.length_c   1.000
_cell.angle_alpha   90.00
_cell.angle_beta   90.00
_cell.angle_gamma   90.00
#
_symmetry.space_group_name_H-M   'P 1'
#
loop_
_entity.id
_entity.type
_entity.pdbx_description
1 polymer ?
#
loop_
_entity_poly.entity_id
_entity_poly.type
_entity_poly.pdbx_seq_one_letter_code
_entity_poly.pdbx_strand_id
1 'polypeptide(L)'
;MDFFLFGSLPTLEQAQECVEQQKHRHKRKLLNFHNYPVYKWPMPIIYKYDGTHDADAILMIEAAIKHWETHTCIRFKRVDTNATLGIPVHELGHAIGFWHEHVRPDRDNYVTVNSSYIYWWYRINYQKLNSTLVNEMRVPYDYGSLLHYTATELSIGRLHAIEPKDPLYLKTMGQRVGLSFFDAKLANLAYCKDACAGVKPIVKCYRGGYRDPNDCSKCKCPEGFGRVGCRYPERVEGGCSPKSQGFIYVHSTRERCLSSRNYDQADGKGRYKHGDKCNWLLKARWGRKIQVRFAGPRFSTYCYYDGPSCYQWVEIKYKKSLSLRGPRFCCNPGGIPNFNGKERLTSERRWMMIIFNAEYPLFMNKYSKTVPPHYMKGFKLCYRLAPL
;
A
#
# COMPACT_ATOMS: atom_id res chain seq x y z
N MET A 1 -15.74 -1.31 26.33
CA MET A 1 -15.64 -2.18 25.13
C MET A 1 -14.22 -1.94 24.65
N ASP A 2 -13.30 -2.73 25.17
CA ASP A 2 -11.87 -2.41 25.09
C ASP A 2 -11.27 -3.20 23.92
N PHE A 3 -11.13 -2.51 22.79
CA PHE A 3 -10.50 -3.05 21.60
C PHE A 3 -8.99 -2.85 21.69
N PHE A 4 -8.30 -3.83 22.26
CA PHE A 4 -6.84 -3.93 22.19
C PHE A 4 -6.45 -4.82 21.00
N LEU A 5 -6.15 -4.21 19.86
CA LEU A 5 -5.27 -4.82 18.87
C LEU A 5 -3.89 -4.19 19.03
N PHE A 6 -3.20 -4.75 20.03
CA PHE A 6 -1.79 -4.72 20.41
C PHE A 6 -1.79 -4.82 21.94
N GLY A 7 -1.12 -5.82 22.49
CA GLY A 7 -0.80 -5.78 23.91
C GLY A 7 0.13 -4.61 24.16
N SER A 8 -0.38 -3.50 24.67
CA SER A 8 0.40 -2.71 25.60
C SER A 8 0.61 -3.59 26.82
N LEU A 9 1.86 -3.79 27.24
CA LEU A 9 2.08 -4.28 28.59
C LEU A 9 1.45 -3.28 29.56
N PRO A 10 0.82 -3.78 30.63
CA PRO A 10 0.21 -2.90 31.62
C PRO A 10 1.29 -1.94 32.13
N THR A 11 0.94 -0.66 32.27
CA THR A 11 1.75 0.29 33.05
C THR A 11 1.97 -0.28 34.46
N LEU A 12 3.04 0.13 35.14
CA LEU A 12 3.34 -0.34 36.51
C LEU A 12 2.12 -0.15 37.45
N GLU A 13 1.39 0.95 37.25
CA GLU A 13 0.17 1.32 37.97
C GLU A 13 -1.00 0.35 37.66
N GLN A 14 -1.19 0.00 36.38
CA GLN A 14 -2.17 -1.01 35.95
C GLN A 14 -1.79 -2.44 36.38
N ALA A 15 -0.49 -2.73 36.51
CA ALA A 15 0.01 -4.00 37.02
C ALA A 15 -0.23 -4.11 38.54
N GLN A 16 -0.07 -3.02 39.28
CA GLN A 16 -0.34 -2.94 40.71
C GLN A 16 -1.84 -3.02 41.03
N GLU A 17 -2.70 -2.30 40.29
CA GLU A 17 -4.16 -2.44 40.41
C GLU A 17 -4.65 -3.87 40.08
N CYS A 18 -3.99 -4.53 39.11
CA CYS A 18 -4.29 -5.93 38.77
C CYS A 18 -3.96 -6.91 39.91
N VAL A 19 -2.95 -6.62 40.73
CA VAL A 19 -2.54 -7.49 41.86
C VAL A 19 -3.52 -7.35 43.03
N GLU A 20 -4.02 -6.15 43.32
CA GLU A 20 -4.98 -5.94 44.41
C GLU A 20 -6.38 -6.53 44.12
N GLN A 21 -6.79 -6.58 42.85
CA GLN A 21 -8.11 -7.10 42.45
C GLN A 21 -8.20 -8.64 42.35
N GLN A 22 -7.16 -9.39 42.71
CA GLN A 22 -7.11 -10.86 42.50
C GLN A 22 -7.99 -11.70 43.45
N LYS A 23 -8.65 -11.12 44.46
CA LYS A 23 -9.37 -11.94 45.45
C LYS A 23 -10.63 -12.66 44.93
N HIS A 24 -11.23 -12.28 43.80
CA HIS A 24 -12.43 -12.98 43.29
C HIS A 24 -12.61 -12.95 41.76
N ARG A 25 -11.85 -13.72 40.97
CA ARG A 25 -12.24 -13.98 39.56
C ARG A 25 -11.73 -15.32 39.00
N HIS A 26 -12.67 -16.23 38.75
CA HIS A 26 -12.48 -17.31 37.78
C HIS A 26 -12.47 -16.73 36.36
N LYS A 27 -11.29 -16.40 35.82
CA LYS A 27 -11.14 -15.90 34.45
C LYS A 27 -10.05 -16.63 33.67
N ARG A 28 -10.21 -17.94 33.49
CA ARG A 28 -9.62 -18.62 32.31
C ARG A 28 -10.72 -18.81 31.29
N LYS A 29 -10.98 -17.79 30.48
CA LYS A 29 -11.92 -17.85 29.35
C LYS A 29 -11.14 -17.52 28.09
N LEU A 30 -10.95 -18.53 27.22
CA LEU A 30 -10.47 -18.31 25.86
C LEU A 30 -11.64 -17.76 25.03
N LEU A 31 -11.37 -16.81 24.13
CA LEU A 31 -12.34 -16.48 23.09
C LEU A 31 -12.72 -17.74 22.34
N ASN A 32 -14.01 -17.90 22.04
CA ASN A 32 -14.46 -19.03 21.24
C ASN A 32 -14.01 -18.80 19.78
N PHE A 33 -12.78 -19.22 19.46
CA PHE A 33 -12.22 -19.10 18.12
C PHE A 33 -12.93 -19.98 17.10
N HIS A 34 -13.78 -20.92 17.50
CA HIS A 34 -14.66 -21.61 16.56
C HIS A 34 -15.70 -20.64 15.98
N ASN A 35 -16.27 -19.78 16.82
CA ASN A 35 -17.27 -18.78 16.40
C ASN A 35 -16.63 -17.47 15.93
N TYR A 36 -15.41 -17.18 16.38
CA TYR A 36 -14.69 -15.94 16.15
C TYR A 36 -13.25 -16.19 15.66
N PRO A 37 -13.07 -16.97 14.57
CA PRO A 37 -11.75 -17.46 14.15
C PRO A 37 -10.83 -16.35 13.65
N VAL A 38 -11.41 -15.23 13.21
CA VAL A 38 -10.68 -14.02 12.78
C VAL A 38 -9.95 -13.30 13.92
N TYR A 39 -10.32 -13.58 15.18
CA TYR A 39 -9.65 -13.02 16.37
C TYR A 39 -8.50 -13.91 16.86
N LYS A 40 -8.26 -15.04 16.18
CA LYS A 40 -7.12 -15.91 16.47
C LYS A 40 -5.90 -15.37 15.72
N TRP A 41 -4.86 -15.02 16.47
CA TRP A 41 -3.61 -14.55 15.86
C TRP A 41 -3.04 -15.59 14.88
N PRO A 42 -2.65 -15.18 13.66
CA PRO A 42 -1.84 -16.03 12.79
C PRO A 42 -0.47 -16.26 13.44
N MET A 43 0.13 -17.42 13.19
CA MET A 43 1.44 -17.78 13.77
C MET A 43 2.57 -17.61 12.73
N PRO A 44 3.75 -17.11 13.12
CA PRO A 44 4.07 -16.58 14.45
C PRO A 44 3.39 -15.22 14.72
N ILE A 45 3.11 -14.93 15.99
CA ILE A 45 2.70 -13.60 16.46
C ILE A 45 3.88 -12.65 16.26
N ILE A 46 3.69 -11.64 15.43
CA ILE A 46 4.71 -10.63 15.14
C ILE A 46 4.65 -9.53 16.20
N TYR A 47 5.79 -9.17 16.80
CA TYR A 47 5.83 -8.14 17.84
C TYR A 47 7.07 -7.22 17.75
N LYS A 48 6.99 -6.04 18.39
CA LYS A 48 8.08 -5.07 18.56
C LYS A 48 7.96 -4.34 19.89
N TYR A 49 9.05 -3.77 20.38
CA TYR A 49 9.01 -2.80 21.46
C TYR A 49 8.69 -1.41 20.91
N ASP A 50 7.85 -0.67 21.64
CA ASP A 50 7.47 0.71 21.32
C ASP A 50 8.55 1.75 21.68
N GLY A 51 9.58 1.33 22.43
CA GLY A 51 10.69 2.16 22.85
C GLY A 51 10.51 2.82 24.22
N THR A 52 9.40 2.58 24.93
CA THR A 52 9.17 3.08 26.29
C THR A 52 9.58 2.09 27.38
N HIS A 53 9.96 0.87 27.00
CA HIS A 53 10.38 -0.19 27.90
C HIS A 53 11.87 -0.08 28.20
N ASP A 54 12.24 -0.13 29.48
CA ASP A 54 13.64 -0.24 29.91
C ASP A 54 14.20 -1.66 29.68
N ALA A 55 15.49 -1.84 29.95
CA ALA A 55 16.19 -3.09 29.70
C ALA A 55 15.63 -4.26 30.51
N ASP A 56 15.19 -4.00 31.75
CA ASP A 56 14.66 -5.03 32.64
C ASP A 56 13.25 -5.46 32.20
N ALA A 57 12.41 -4.51 31.77
CA ALA A 57 11.12 -4.80 31.18
C ALA A 57 11.27 -5.64 29.91
N ILE A 58 12.17 -5.26 29.00
CA ILE A 58 12.46 -6.04 27.78
C ILE A 58 12.87 -7.48 28.14
N LEU A 59 13.77 -7.65 29.10
CA LEU A 59 14.24 -8.96 29.53
C LEU A 59 13.09 -9.83 30.08
N MET A 60 12.20 -9.25 30.88
CA MET A 60 11.03 -9.96 31.42
C MET A 60 10.05 -10.37 30.31
N ILE A 61 9.87 -9.54 29.29
CA ILE A 61 9.00 -9.82 28.14
C ILE A 61 9.56 -10.94 27.29
N GLU A 62 10.86 -10.91 26.98
CA GLU A 62 11.54 -12.00 26.26
C GLU A 62 11.46 -13.32 27.04
N ALA A 63 11.62 -13.28 28.36
CA ALA A 63 11.48 -14.45 29.22
C ALA A 63 10.05 -15.02 29.18
N ALA A 64 9.03 -14.15 29.23
CA ALA A 64 7.64 -14.54 29.12
C ALA A 64 7.31 -15.14 27.74
N ILE A 65 7.79 -14.52 26.66
CA ILE A 65 7.66 -15.04 25.30
C ILE A 65 8.27 -16.43 25.19
N LYS A 66 9.52 -16.58 25.63
CA LYS A 66 10.21 -17.86 25.63
C LYS A 66 9.43 -18.90 26.44
N HIS A 67 8.86 -18.52 27.58
CA HIS A 67 8.04 -19.41 28.39
C HIS A 67 6.79 -19.91 27.64
N TRP A 68 6.10 -19.03 26.91
CA TRP A 68 4.99 -19.43 26.04
C TRP A 68 5.44 -20.33 24.90
N GLU A 69 6.57 -20.04 24.25
CA GLU A 69 7.08 -20.85 23.13
C GLU A 69 7.55 -22.24 23.56
N THR A 70 8.07 -22.39 24.78
CA THR A 70 8.51 -23.68 25.31
C THR A 70 7.35 -24.55 25.79
N HIS A 71 6.27 -23.95 26.28
CA HIS A 71 5.13 -24.70 26.83
C HIS A 71 3.93 -24.79 25.88
N THR A 72 3.96 -24.10 24.74
CA THR A 72 2.87 -24.10 23.77
C THR A 72 3.38 -24.16 22.33
N CYS A 73 2.47 -24.31 21.37
CA CYS A 73 2.77 -24.17 19.94
C CYS A 73 2.76 -22.72 19.46
N ILE A 74 2.47 -21.74 20.33
CA ILE A 74 2.54 -20.32 19.98
C ILE A 74 3.99 -19.98 19.70
N ARG A 75 4.21 -19.24 18.61
CA ARG A 75 5.53 -18.74 18.21
C ARG A 75 5.46 -17.25 18.07
N PHE A 76 6.49 -16.56 18.51
CA PHE A 76 6.63 -15.13 18.41
C PHE A 76 7.79 -14.80 17.47
N LYS A 77 7.66 -13.71 16.72
CA LYS A 77 8.75 -13.21 15.90
C LYS A 77 8.94 -11.74 16.20
N ARG A 78 10.04 -11.43 16.90
CA ARG A 78 10.49 -10.07 17.13
C ARG A 78 10.94 -9.48 15.80
N VAL A 79 10.43 -8.30 15.47
CA VAL A 79 10.95 -7.52 14.35
C VAL A 79 11.94 -6.53 14.92
N ASP A 80 13.19 -7.01 15.04
CA ASP A 80 14.32 -6.19 15.44
C ASP A 80 14.73 -5.26 14.33
N THR A 81 14.70 -3.96 14.65
CA THR A 81 15.00 -2.82 13.79
C THR A 81 13.92 -2.47 12.76
N ASN A 82 13.70 -1.15 12.63
CA ASN A 82 13.36 -0.54 11.35
C ASN A 82 11.94 -0.76 10.78
N ALA A 83 10.89 -0.63 11.61
CA ALA A 83 9.51 -0.69 11.13
C ALA A 83 9.21 0.39 10.06
N THR A 84 8.60 -0.01 8.93
CA THR A 84 7.92 0.95 8.06
C THR A 84 6.77 1.58 8.84
N LEU A 85 6.49 2.87 8.62
CA LEU A 85 5.28 3.51 9.13
C LEU A 85 4.03 2.67 8.85
N GLY A 86 3.99 1.98 7.70
CA GLY A 86 2.85 1.18 7.29
C GLY A 86 2.47 0.01 8.21
N ILE A 87 3.39 -0.63 8.94
CA ILE A 87 3.01 -1.75 9.83
C ILE A 87 2.16 -1.26 11.02
N PRO A 88 2.64 -0.34 11.89
CA PRO A 88 1.79 0.17 12.97
C PRO A 88 0.53 0.86 12.44
N VAL A 89 0.56 1.52 11.27
CA VAL A 89 -0.64 2.11 10.68
C VAL A 89 -1.65 1.05 10.19
N HIS A 90 -1.19 -0.12 9.72
CA HIS A 90 -2.05 -1.24 9.33
C HIS A 90 -2.82 -1.77 10.55
N GLU A 91 -2.10 -2.02 11.63
CA GLU A 91 -2.68 -2.57 12.85
C GLU A 91 -3.57 -1.55 13.57
N LEU A 92 -3.24 -0.26 13.54
CA LEU A 92 -4.15 0.81 13.95
C LEU A 92 -5.42 0.82 13.10
N GLY A 93 -5.32 0.53 11.79
CA GLY A 93 -6.47 0.32 10.92
C GLY A 93 -7.41 -0.75 11.46
N HIS A 94 -6.88 -1.89 11.91
CA HIS A 94 -7.68 -2.92 12.55
C HIS A 94 -8.27 -2.47 13.89
N ALA A 95 -7.51 -1.75 14.71
CA ALA A 95 -7.99 -1.21 15.98
C ALA A 95 -9.18 -0.25 15.81
N ILE A 96 -9.22 0.53 14.72
CA ILE A 96 -10.35 1.40 14.37
C ILE A 96 -11.44 0.69 13.54
N GLY A 97 -11.44 -0.64 13.53
CA GLY A 97 -12.54 -1.45 12.99
C GLY A 97 -12.42 -1.84 11.52
N PHE A 98 -11.24 -1.69 10.88
CA PHE A 98 -11.06 -2.13 9.51
C PHE A 98 -10.65 -3.60 9.43
N TRP A 99 -11.12 -4.29 8.41
CA TRP A 99 -10.72 -5.65 8.09
C TRP A 99 -9.77 -5.65 6.89
N HIS A 100 -9.12 -6.78 6.60
CA HIS A 100 -8.30 -6.87 5.40
C HIS A 100 -9.13 -6.65 4.13
N GLU A 101 -8.55 -5.93 3.16
CA GLU A 101 -9.27 -5.59 1.92
C GLU A 101 -9.68 -6.86 1.15
N HIS A 102 -8.89 -7.93 1.22
CA HIS A 102 -9.19 -9.19 0.52
C HIS A 102 -10.31 -10.02 1.15
N VAL A 103 -10.82 -9.66 2.33
CA VAL A 103 -11.97 -10.35 2.94
C VAL A 103 -13.30 -9.67 2.66
N ARG A 104 -13.32 -8.63 1.82
CA ARG A 104 -14.57 -7.97 1.41
C ARG A 104 -15.56 -8.95 0.74
N PRO A 105 -16.88 -8.75 0.90
CA PRO A 105 -17.91 -9.58 0.26
C PRO A 105 -17.78 -9.62 -1.27
N ASP A 106 -17.38 -8.49 -1.87
CA ASP A 106 -17.22 -8.29 -3.31
C ASP A 106 -15.84 -8.69 -3.86
N ARG A 107 -14.92 -9.22 -3.03
CA ARG A 107 -13.51 -9.46 -3.40
C ARG A 107 -13.32 -10.38 -4.60
N ASP A 108 -14.20 -11.35 -4.84
CA ASP A 108 -14.06 -12.31 -5.94
C ASP A 108 -14.22 -11.67 -7.34
N ASN A 109 -14.73 -10.43 -7.42
CA ASN A 109 -14.72 -9.63 -8.65
C ASN A 109 -13.33 -9.08 -9.01
N TYR A 110 -12.40 -9.07 -8.04
CA TYR A 110 -11.11 -8.40 -8.13
C TYR A 110 -9.94 -9.37 -7.94
N VAL A 111 -10.10 -10.38 -7.09
CA VAL A 111 -9.05 -11.36 -6.78
C VAL A 111 -9.59 -12.79 -6.91
N THR A 112 -8.68 -13.74 -7.11
CA THR A 112 -8.94 -15.17 -7.01
C THR A 112 -8.12 -15.71 -5.85
N VAL A 113 -8.77 -16.48 -4.97
CA VAL A 113 -8.08 -17.16 -3.86
C VAL A 113 -7.97 -18.64 -4.20
N ASN A 114 -6.76 -19.19 -4.14
CA ASN A 114 -6.50 -20.61 -4.30
C ASN A 114 -6.29 -21.28 -2.95
N SER A 115 -7.35 -21.88 -2.40
CA SER A 115 -7.32 -22.56 -1.09
C SER A 115 -6.35 -23.74 -1.00
N SER A 116 -5.97 -24.32 -2.14
CA SER A 116 -4.99 -25.43 -2.18
C SER A 116 -3.56 -24.95 -1.93
N TYR A 117 -3.29 -23.66 -2.08
CA TYR A 117 -1.99 -23.04 -1.79
C TYR A 117 -1.93 -22.41 -0.40
N ILE A 118 -2.94 -22.64 0.44
CA ILE A 118 -3.04 -22.09 1.79
C ILE A 118 -3.03 -23.26 2.78
N TYR A 119 -2.20 -23.17 3.82
CA TYR A 119 -2.23 -24.14 4.93
C TYR A 119 -3.62 -24.21 5.53
N TRP A 120 -4.10 -25.42 5.85
CA TRP A 120 -5.49 -25.62 6.25
C TRP A 120 -5.92 -24.75 7.43
N TRP A 121 -5.04 -24.52 8.41
CA TRP A 121 -5.29 -23.65 9.57
C TRP A 121 -5.29 -22.14 9.24
N TYR A 122 -4.77 -21.73 8.08
CA TYR A 122 -4.80 -20.33 7.61
C TYR A 122 -5.93 -20.02 6.65
N ARG A 123 -6.68 -21.01 6.15
CA ARG A 123 -7.79 -20.80 5.21
C ARG A 123 -8.86 -19.85 5.75
N ILE A 124 -9.02 -19.78 7.07
CA ILE A 124 -9.98 -18.85 7.67
C ILE A 124 -9.63 -17.37 7.44
N ASN A 125 -8.34 -17.01 7.38
CA ASN A 125 -7.90 -15.64 7.10
C ASN A 125 -8.24 -15.19 5.67
N TYR A 126 -8.64 -16.14 4.82
CA TYR A 126 -9.06 -15.92 3.46
C TYR A 126 -10.57 -16.02 3.27
N GLN A 127 -11.36 -16.25 4.33
CA GLN A 127 -12.81 -16.27 4.21
C GLN A 127 -13.34 -14.85 4.01
N LYS A 128 -14.37 -14.71 3.17
CA LYS A 128 -15.06 -13.43 2.99
C LYS A 128 -15.91 -13.14 4.22
N LEU A 129 -15.98 -11.86 4.57
CA LEU A 129 -16.92 -11.37 5.55
C LEU A 129 -18.33 -11.35 4.96
N ASN A 130 -19.32 -11.50 5.84
CA ASN A 130 -20.71 -11.35 5.49
C ASN A 130 -21.01 -9.86 5.25
N SER A 131 -21.82 -9.54 4.23
CA SER A 131 -22.23 -8.17 3.90
C SER A 131 -22.99 -7.46 5.02
N THR A 132 -23.53 -8.19 5.99
CA THR A 132 -24.16 -7.62 7.20
C THR A 132 -23.15 -7.12 8.23
N LEU A 133 -21.91 -7.60 8.19
CA LEU A 133 -20.85 -7.26 9.15
C LEU A 133 -19.94 -6.13 8.67
N VAL A 134 -19.96 -5.80 7.37
CA VAL A 134 -19.09 -4.79 6.79
C VAL A 134 -19.85 -3.83 5.90
N ASN A 135 -19.43 -2.58 5.90
CA ASN A 135 -19.99 -1.54 5.06
C ASN A 135 -18.88 -0.87 4.26
N GLU A 136 -18.90 -1.05 2.94
CA GLU A 136 -17.88 -0.50 2.06
C GLU A 136 -18.08 1.00 1.80
N MET A 137 -19.19 1.60 2.25
CA MET A 137 -19.52 3.03 2.08
C MET A 137 -19.34 3.57 0.66
N ARG A 138 -19.59 2.71 -0.35
CA ARG A 138 -19.37 2.96 -1.79
C ARG A 138 -17.92 3.32 -2.15
N VAL A 139 -16.96 2.91 -1.32
CA VAL A 139 -15.53 2.93 -1.61
C VAL A 139 -15.18 1.70 -2.46
N PRO A 140 -14.59 1.89 -3.66
CA PRO A 140 -14.23 0.78 -4.53
C PRO A 140 -13.13 -0.08 -3.92
N TYR A 141 -13.03 -1.33 -4.37
CA TYR A 141 -11.95 -2.24 -3.99
C TYR A 141 -10.58 -1.65 -4.34
N ASP A 142 -9.65 -1.62 -3.39
CA ASP A 142 -8.32 -1.05 -3.57
C ASP A 142 -7.23 -2.10 -3.43
N TYR A 143 -6.72 -2.61 -4.56
CA TYR A 143 -5.55 -3.51 -4.58
C TYR A 143 -4.36 -2.93 -3.80
N GLY A 144 -4.21 -1.61 -3.74
CA GLY A 144 -3.14 -0.95 -3.03
C GLY A 144 -3.47 -0.58 -1.59
N SER A 145 -4.60 -1.02 -1.02
CA SER A 145 -4.90 -0.80 0.39
C SER A 145 -3.74 -1.26 1.27
N LEU A 146 -3.44 -0.50 2.33
CA LEU A 146 -2.50 -0.93 3.36
C LEU A 146 -2.93 -2.25 4.01
N LEU A 147 -4.24 -2.52 4.03
CA LEU A 147 -4.87 -3.69 4.61
C LEU A 147 -5.01 -4.84 3.60
N HIS A 148 -4.49 -4.72 2.38
CA HIS A 148 -4.46 -5.83 1.44
C HIS A 148 -3.28 -6.76 1.73
N TYR A 149 -3.51 -8.07 1.66
CA TYR A 149 -2.46 -9.08 1.70
C TYR A 149 -1.55 -9.05 0.48
N THR A 150 -0.32 -9.55 0.65
CA THR A 150 0.56 -9.91 -0.46
C THR A 150 0.03 -11.18 -1.14
N ALA A 151 0.49 -11.48 -2.37
CA ALA A 151 0.06 -12.69 -3.08
C ALA A 151 0.45 -13.99 -2.36
N THR A 152 1.53 -13.96 -1.57
CA THR A 152 2.13 -15.11 -0.90
C THR A 152 1.84 -15.16 0.61
N GLU A 153 1.03 -14.24 1.13
CA GLU A 153 0.78 -14.11 2.56
C GLU A 153 0.19 -15.41 3.13
N LEU A 154 0.76 -15.97 4.21
CA LEU A 154 0.27 -17.23 4.83
C LEU A 154 0.10 -18.42 3.84
N SER A 155 0.79 -18.39 2.70
CA SER A 155 0.74 -19.43 1.68
C SER A 155 1.70 -20.59 2.00
N ILE A 156 1.47 -21.73 1.36
CA ILE A 156 2.38 -22.86 1.39
C ILE A 156 3.63 -22.48 0.59
N GLY A 157 4.76 -22.34 1.29
CA GLY A 157 6.01 -21.87 0.68
C GLY A 157 5.92 -20.41 0.20
N ARG A 158 6.08 -20.20 -1.11
CA ARG A 158 5.94 -18.88 -1.78
C ARG A 158 4.91 -18.92 -2.91
N LEU A 159 3.95 -19.83 -2.82
CA LEU A 159 2.89 -19.95 -3.83
C LEU A 159 1.94 -18.75 -3.74
N HIS A 160 1.39 -18.32 -4.88
CA HIS A 160 0.41 -17.23 -4.89
C HIS A 160 -0.96 -17.73 -4.41
N ALA A 161 -1.23 -17.58 -3.11
CA ALA A 161 -2.51 -17.92 -2.51
C ALA A 161 -3.66 -17.00 -2.98
N ILE A 162 -3.33 -15.75 -3.32
CA ILE A 162 -4.28 -14.74 -3.80
C ILE A 162 -3.68 -13.99 -4.99
N GLU A 163 -4.43 -13.92 -6.08
CA GLU A 163 -4.00 -13.25 -7.31
C GLU A 163 -5.06 -12.28 -7.81
N PRO A 164 -4.67 -11.10 -8.33
CA PRO A 164 -5.62 -10.18 -8.92
C PRO A 164 -6.13 -10.72 -10.26
N LYS A 165 -7.41 -10.48 -10.56
CA LYS A 165 -8.01 -10.81 -11.87
C LYS A 165 -7.34 -10.06 -13.02
N ASP A 166 -6.80 -8.87 -12.76
CA ASP A 166 -5.92 -8.15 -13.67
C ASP A 166 -4.45 -8.36 -13.20
N PRO A 167 -3.66 -9.23 -13.85
CA PRO A 167 -2.33 -9.63 -13.37
C PRO A 167 -1.34 -8.47 -13.21
N LEU A 168 -1.59 -7.33 -13.87
CA LEU A 168 -0.76 -6.13 -13.72
C LEU A 168 -0.76 -5.59 -12.28
N TYR A 169 -1.78 -5.92 -11.48
CA TYR A 169 -1.91 -5.45 -10.11
C TYR A 169 -1.16 -6.29 -9.08
N LEU A 170 -0.50 -7.39 -9.47
CA LEU A 170 0.15 -8.31 -8.54
C LEU A 170 1.11 -7.60 -7.58
N LYS A 171 1.94 -6.70 -8.11
CA LYS A 171 2.92 -5.90 -7.34
C LYS A 171 2.33 -4.65 -6.68
N THR A 172 1.04 -4.39 -6.87
CA THR A 172 0.30 -3.30 -6.21
C THR A 172 -0.21 -3.73 -4.83
N MET A 173 -0.50 -5.03 -4.69
CA MET A 173 -0.99 -5.63 -3.45
C MET A 173 0.10 -5.72 -2.38
N GLY A 174 -0.31 -5.73 -1.11
CA GLY A 174 0.59 -5.99 0.01
C GLY A 174 1.60 -4.88 0.32
N GLN A 175 1.38 -3.67 -0.16
CA GLN A 175 2.23 -2.54 0.16
C GLN A 175 2.17 -2.22 1.67
N ARG A 176 3.30 -1.80 2.25
CA ARG A 176 3.44 -1.41 3.66
C ARG A 176 4.11 -0.05 3.83
N VAL A 177 3.88 0.85 2.87
CA VAL A 177 4.40 2.23 2.90
C VAL A 177 3.55 3.09 3.82
N GLY A 178 2.23 3.04 3.67
CA GLY A 178 1.27 3.80 4.46
C GLY A 178 -0.15 3.68 3.90
N LEU A 179 -1.09 4.45 4.46
CA LEU A 179 -2.49 4.45 4.01
C LEU A 179 -2.59 4.75 2.51
N SER A 180 -3.46 4.03 1.83
CA SER A 180 -3.94 4.42 0.52
C SER A 180 -4.92 5.60 0.63
N PHE A 181 -5.19 6.24 -0.52
CA PHE A 181 -6.24 7.26 -0.59
C PHE A 181 -7.60 6.73 -0.14
N PHE A 182 -7.91 5.47 -0.43
CA PHE A 182 -9.19 4.86 -0.11
C PHE A 182 -9.26 4.34 1.34
N ASP A 183 -8.15 3.91 1.93
CA ASP A 183 -8.08 3.64 3.37
C ASP A 183 -8.47 4.90 4.16
N ALA A 184 -7.82 6.03 3.85
CA ALA A 184 -8.12 7.30 4.50
C ALA A 184 -9.54 7.80 4.19
N LYS A 185 -10.02 7.62 2.95
CA LYS A 185 -11.38 8.02 2.57
C LYS A 185 -12.43 7.25 3.34
N LEU A 186 -12.29 5.94 3.46
CA LEU A 186 -13.20 5.10 4.22
C LEU A 186 -13.22 5.54 5.68
N ALA A 187 -12.06 5.81 6.28
CA ALA A 187 -11.97 6.23 7.67
C ALA A 187 -12.66 7.58 7.89
N ASN A 188 -12.42 8.54 7.00
CA ASN A 188 -13.03 9.86 7.09
C ASN A 188 -14.55 9.82 6.86
N LEU A 189 -15.06 8.91 6.03
CA LEU A 189 -16.50 8.70 5.88
C LEU A 189 -17.15 8.11 7.14
N ALA A 190 -16.46 7.19 7.83
CA ALA A 190 -16.94 6.59 9.08
C ALA A 190 -16.91 7.59 10.25
N TYR A 191 -15.77 8.26 10.44
CA TYR A 191 -15.46 8.98 11.69
C TYR A 191 -15.54 10.50 11.57
N CYS A 192 -15.36 11.06 10.37
CA CYS A 192 -15.13 12.50 10.19
C CYS A 192 -16.14 13.15 9.24
N LYS A 193 -17.30 12.53 9.00
CA LYS A 193 -18.31 13.03 8.05
C LYS A 193 -18.78 14.45 8.37
N ASP A 194 -18.85 14.79 9.66
CA ASP A 194 -19.35 16.08 10.16
C ASP A 194 -18.22 17.08 10.46
N ALA A 195 -16.95 16.72 10.22
CA ALA A 195 -15.79 17.57 10.54
C ALA A 195 -15.83 18.95 9.85
N CYS A 196 -16.54 19.05 8.73
CA CYS A 196 -16.75 20.30 8.00
C CYS A 196 -18.22 20.74 7.94
N ALA A 197 -19.04 20.31 8.89
CA ALA A 197 -20.42 20.76 9.01
C ALA A 197 -20.46 22.29 9.19
N GLY A 198 -21.43 22.95 8.55
CA GLY A 198 -21.58 24.41 8.60
C GLY A 198 -20.58 25.22 7.75
N VAL A 199 -19.48 24.63 7.29
CA VAL A 199 -18.51 25.33 6.42
C VAL A 199 -18.95 25.18 4.96
N LYS A 200 -19.28 26.27 4.26
CA LYS A 200 -19.63 26.20 2.83
C LYS A 200 -18.45 25.67 1.99
N PRO A 201 -18.66 24.79 1.00
CA PRO A 201 -17.57 24.29 0.17
C PRO A 201 -16.97 25.42 -0.68
N ILE A 202 -15.72 25.77 -0.41
CA ILE A 202 -15.00 26.82 -1.16
C ILE A 202 -14.45 26.27 -2.48
N VAL A 203 -14.13 24.97 -2.52
CA VAL A 203 -13.46 24.33 -3.66
C VAL A 203 -14.16 23.02 -4.03
N LYS A 204 -14.37 22.81 -5.33
CA LYS A 204 -14.84 21.52 -5.87
C LYS A 204 -13.70 20.51 -5.91
N CYS A 205 -13.90 19.36 -5.29
CA CYS A 205 -12.96 18.24 -5.37
C CYS A 205 -13.13 17.48 -6.69
N TYR A 206 -12.06 17.37 -7.45
CA TYR A 206 -12.00 16.65 -8.73
C TYR A 206 -11.43 15.24 -8.54
N ARG A 207 -11.59 14.40 -9.57
CA ARG A 207 -10.94 13.07 -9.68
C ARG A 207 -11.26 12.11 -8.53
N GLY A 208 -12.43 12.24 -7.90
CA GLY A 208 -12.81 11.38 -6.78
C GLY A 208 -12.24 11.80 -5.42
N GLY A 209 -11.52 12.94 -5.38
CA GLY A 209 -11.14 13.64 -4.16
C GLY A 209 -12.36 14.00 -3.31
N TYR A 210 -12.12 14.22 -2.02
CA TYR A 210 -13.14 14.62 -1.05
C TYR A 210 -12.59 15.74 -0.17
N ARG A 211 -13.47 16.42 0.56
CA ARG A 211 -13.09 17.54 1.42
C ARG A 211 -12.13 17.06 2.51
N ASP A 212 -11.07 17.83 2.76
CA ASP A 212 -10.14 17.49 3.82
C ASP A 212 -10.77 17.76 5.19
N PRO A 213 -10.97 16.74 6.05
CA PRO A 213 -11.59 16.94 7.36
C PRO A 213 -10.73 17.78 8.31
N ASN A 214 -9.42 17.89 8.04
CA ASN A 214 -8.50 18.70 8.86
C ASN A 214 -8.33 20.12 8.30
N ASP A 215 -8.83 20.39 7.10
CA ASP A 215 -8.78 21.70 6.46
C ASP A 215 -9.90 21.81 5.42
N CYS A 216 -11.04 22.30 5.88
CA CYS A 216 -12.27 22.37 5.10
C CYS A 216 -12.20 23.33 3.89
N SER A 217 -11.09 24.04 3.69
CA SER A 217 -10.85 24.91 2.52
C SER A 217 -10.24 24.15 1.32
N LYS A 218 -9.74 22.93 1.53
CA LYS A 218 -9.08 22.12 0.50
C LYS A 218 -9.64 20.70 0.42
N CYS A 219 -9.19 19.97 -0.59
CA CYS A 219 -9.53 18.57 -0.83
C CYS A 219 -8.37 17.64 -0.47
N LYS A 220 -8.68 16.48 0.10
CA LYS A 220 -7.80 15.30 0.03
C LYS A 220 -7.84 14.72 -1.38
N CYS A 221 -6.66 14.57 -1.96
CA CYS A 221 -6.50 14.18 -3.36
C CYS A 221 -6.06 12.72 -3.51
N PRO A 222 -6.56 12.00 -4.53
CA PRO A 222 -5.99 10.72 -4.89
C PRO A 222 -4.52 10.86 -5.30
N GLU A 223 -3.74 9.83 -5.03
CA GLU A 223 -2.29 9.81 -5.27
C GLU A 223 -1.94 10.30 -6.68
N GLY A 224 -0.99 11.24 -6.74
CA GLY A 224 -0.52 11.93 -7.94
C GLY A 224 -1.28 13.22 -8.28
N PHE A 225 -2.49 13.44 -7.76
CA PHE A 225 -3.23 14.69 -7.93
C PHE A 225 -3.03 15.60 -6.72
N GLY A 226 -3.06 16.92 -6.94
CA GLY A 226 -2.87 17.88 -5.85
C GLY A 226 -3.53 19.22 -6.12
N ARG A 227 -3.02 20.24 -5.42
CA ARG A 227 -3.66 21.56 -5.23
C ARG A 227 -4.98 21.45 -4.45
N VAL A 228 -5.56 22.60 -4.11
CA VAL A 228 -6.78 22.69 -3.30
C VAL A 228 -7.97 21.86 -3.81
N GLY A 229 -8.03 21.55 -5.11
CA GLY A 229 -9.17 20.82 -5.71
C GLY A 229 -8.83 19.49 -6.40
N CYS A 230 -7.59 19.00 -6.39
CA CYS A 230 -7.22 17.74 -7.07
C CYS A 230 -7.43 17.72 -8.60
N ARG A 231 -7.52 18.91 -9.23
CA ARG A 231 -7.74 19.03 -10.69
C ARG A 231 -6.48 18.73 -11.49
N TYR A 232 -5.33 19.06 -10.93
CA TYR A 232 -4.03 19.04 -11.59
C TYR A 232 -3.11 18.02 -10.92
N PRO A 233 -2.08 17.53 -11.62
CA PRO A 233 -1.05 16.72 -10.99
C PRO A 233 -0.41 17.49 -9.83
N GLU A 234 -0.12 16.78 -8.75
CA GLU A 234 0.60 17.29 -7.59
C GLU A 234 2.00 17.73 -8.00
N ARG A 235 2.41 18.90 -7.54
CA ARG A 235 3.77 19.40 -7.76
C ARG A 235 4.69 18.68 -6.78
N VAL A 236 5.62 17.92 -7.32
CA VAL A 236 6.67 17.22 -6.58
C VAL A 236 8.01 17.79 -7.01
N GLU A 237 8.89 18.03 -6.04
CA GLU A 237 10.23 18.54 -6.29
C GLU A 237 11.19 17.39 -6.59
N GLY A 238 11.99 17.58 -7.65
CA GLY A 238 13.07 16.67 -8.01
C GLY A 238 12.63 15.35 -8.66
N GLY A 239 13.48 14.85 -9.57
CA GLY A 239 13.52 13.42 -9.88
C GLY A 239 13.19 12.97 -11.29
N CYS A 240 12.75 13.88 -12.15
CA CYS A 240 12.59 13.61 -13.57
C CYS A 240 13.13 14.75 -14.42
N SER A 241 13.36 14.47 -15.70
CA SER A 241 13.94 15.45 -16.62
C SER A 241 13.11 16.76 -16.62
N PRO A 242 13.73 17.96 -16.46
CA PRO A 242 13.06 19.18 -15.99
C PRO A 242 11.90 19.72 -16.82
N LYS A 243 11.71 19.21 -18.05
CA LYS A 243 10.70 19.71 -19.00
C LYS A 243 9.48 18.81 -19.16
N SER A 244 9.36 17.73 -18.38
CA SER A 244 8.36 16.70 -18.64
C SER A 244 7.28 16.54 -17.58
N GLN A 245 7.49 16.90 -16.30
CA GLN A 245 6.49 16.63 -15.26
C GLN A 245 5.25 17.55 -15.30
N GLY A 246 4.14 17.05 -14.78
CA GLY A 246 2.87 17.79 -14.75
C GLY A 246 1.93 17.39 -15.88
N PHE A 247 1.24 18.37 -16.45
CA PHE A 247 0.16 18.13 -17.41
C PHE A 247 0.69 18.06 -18.84
N ILE A 248 0.34 17.02 -19.59
CA ILE A 248 0.79 16.80 -20.98
C ILE A 248 -0.42 16.56 -21.89
N TYR A 249 -0.49 17.29 -22.99
CA TYR A 249 -1.49 17.05 -24.04
C TYR A 249 -0.94 16.14 -25.15
N VAL A 250 -1.52 14.94 -25.28
CA VAL A 250 -1.16 13.90 -26.25
C VAL A 250 -2.03 14.05 -27.50
N HIS A 251 -1.42 14.55 -28.57
CA HIS A 251 -2.12 14.87 -29.82
C HIS A 251 -1.56 14.16 -31.06
N SER A 252 -0.44 13.44 -30.93
CA SER A 252 0.25 12.79 -32.04
C SER A 252 0.38 11.27 -31.81
N THR A 253 0.37 10.51 -32.90
CA THR A 253 0.74 9.08 -32.93
C THR A 253 2.25 8.86 -32.87
N ARG A 254 3.05 9.93 -33.07
CA ARG A 254 4.50 9.89 -32.85
C ARG A 254 4.80 9.71 -31.37
N GLU A 255 5.65 8.74 -31.05
CA GLU A 255 6.05 8.46 -29.68
C GLU A 255 6.89 9.61 -29.10
N ARG A 256 6.58 9.96 -27.86
CA ARG A 256 7.38 10.83 -26.98
C ARG A 256 7.63 10.09 -25.69
N CYS A 257 8.69 10.40 -24.96
CA CYS A 257 9.04 9.63 -23.77
C CYS A 257 9.20 10.50 -22.53
N LEU A 258 8.89 9.87 -21.39
CA LEU A 258 9.11 10.35 -20.03
C LEU A 258 10.22 9.48 -19.45
N SER A 259 11.06 10.04 -18.62
CA SER A 259 12.12 9.28 -17.97
C SER A 259 12.41 9.81 -16.58
N SER A 260 12.90 8.89 -15.74
CA SER A 260 13.54 9.25 -14.50
C SER A 260 14.74 10.17 -14.75
N ARG A 261 15.14 10.93 -13.74
CA ARG A 261 16.30 11.83 -13.81
C ARG A 261 17.51 11.09 -14.39
N ASN A 262 18.22 11.78 -15.28
CA ASN A 262 19.48 11.35 -15.89
C ASN A 262 19.42 10.07 -16.74
N TYR A 263 18.26 9.47 -16.99
CA TYR A 263 18.17 8.21 -17.76
C TYR A 263 18.90 8.24 -19.11
N ASP A 264 18.84 9.39 -19.81
CA ASP A 264 19.38 9.57 -21.17
C ASP A 264 20.83 10.07 -21.19
N GLN A 265 21.54 10.12 -20.06
CA GLN A 265 22.93 10.54 -20.05
C GLN A 265 23.82 9.57 -20.84
N ALA A 266 24.68 10.15 -21.70
CA ALA A 266 25.41 9.46 -22.77
C ALA A 266 26.43 8.41 -22.28
N ASP A 267 26.75 8.38 -20.99
CA ASP A 267 27.72 7.45 -20.40
C ASP A 267 27.09 6.17 -19.83
N GLY A 268 25.76 6.02 -19.91
CA GLY A 268 25.05 4.89 -19.31
C GLY A 268 25.13 4.83 -17.78
N LYS A 269 25.59 5.91 -17.13
CA LYS A 269 25.66 6.08 -15.67
C LYS A 269 24.49 6.89 -15.11
N GLY A 270 23.57 7.32 -15.98
CA GLY A 270 22.32 7.97 -15.64
C GLY A 270 21.56 7.26 -14.52
N ARG A 271 21.36 7.96 -13.40
CA ARG A 271 20.67 7.42 -12.22
C ARG A 271 19.67 8.42 -11.65
N TYR A 272 18.53 7.91 -11.20
CA TYR A 272 17.67 8.65 -10.29
C TYR A 272 18.23 8.61 -8.87
N LYS A 273 17.78 9.52 -8.02
CA LYS A 273 18.15 9.62 -6.62
C LYS A 273 17.00 9.14 -5.75
N HIS A 274 17.32 8.69 -4.54
CA HIS A 274 16.28 8.47 -3.52
C HIS A 274 15.48 9.77 -3.28
N GLY A 275 14.19 9.60 -3.03
CA GLY A 275 13.25 10.70 -2.85
C GLY A 275 12.75 11.33 -4.16
N ASP A 276 13.30 10.92 -5.30
CA ASP A 276 12.81 11.36 -6.60
C ASP A 276 11.34 10.97 -6.79
N LYS A 277 10.48 11.95 -7.07
CA LYS A 277 9.04 11.76 -7.26
C LYS A 277 8.59 12.51 -8.51
N CYS A 278 7.73 11.88 -9.31
CA CYS A 278 7.25 12.50 -10.53
C CYS A 278 5.78 12.16 -10.79
N ASN A 279 5.00 13.16 -11.16
CA ASN A 279 3.59 13.01 -11.52
C ASN A 279 3.34 13.56 -12.93
N TRP A 280 2.83 12.72 -13.82
CA TRP A 280 2.45 13.11 -15.18
C TRP A 280 0.98 12.81 -15.43
N LEU A 281 0.21 13.86 -15.74
CA LEU A 281 -1.17 13.74 -16.18
C LEU A 281 -1.27 13.93 -17.69
N LEU A 282 -1.42 12.82 -18.40
CA LEU A 282 -1.59 12.80 -19.84
C LEU A 282 -3.07 12.98 -20.21
N LYS A 283 -3.34 13.81 -21.22
CA LYS A 283 -4.69 14.06 -21.76
C LYS A 283 -4.69 13.97 -23.28
N ALA A 284 -5.59 13.18 -23.85
CA ALA A 284 -5.90 13.16 -25.27
C ALA A 284 -7.19 13.95 -25.58
N ARG A 285 -7.44 14.20 -26.87
CA ARG A 285 -8.75 14.71 -27.34
C ARG A 285 -9.89 13.74 -27.03
N TRP A 286 -11.13 14.24 -27.08
CA TRP A 286 -12.32 13.40 -26.92
C TRP A 286 -12.33 12.24 -27.93
N GLY A 287 -12.87 11.09 -27.49
CA GLY A 287 -12.90 9.85 -28.29
C GLY A 287 -11.56 9.13 -28.44
N ARG A 288 -10.43 9.76 -28.10
CA ARG A 288 -9.09 9.15 -28.24
C ARG A 288 -8.57 8.56 -26.93
N LYS A 289 -7.72 7.56 -27.09
CA LYS A 289 -7.02 6.86 -26.00
C LYS A 289 -5.51 7.09 -26.11
N ILE A 290 -4.81 6.86 -25.02
CA ILE A 290 -3.36 7.03 -24.90
C ILE A 290 -2.76 5.64 -24.77
N GLN A 291 -1.68 5.37 -25.52
CA GLN A 291 -0.87 4.17 -25.39
C GLN A 291 0.45 4.52 -24.71
N VAL A 292 0.91 3.64 -23.83
CA VAL A 292 2.24 3.70 -23.24
C VAL A 292 2.99 2.39 -23.38
N ARG A 293 4.31 2.45 -23.44
CA ARG A 293 5.22 1.31 -23.30
C ARG A 293 6.48 1.70 -22.56
N PHE A 294 7.04 0.76 -21.83
CA PHE A 294 8.41 0.92 -21.35
C PHE A 294 9.37 0.80 -22.54
N ALA A 295 10.45 1.57 -22.50
CA ALA A 295 11.40 1.68 -23.60
C ALA A 295 12.84 1.81 -23.08
N GLY A 296 13.80 1.79 -24.01
CA GLY A 296 15.22 1.82 -23.70
C GLY A 296 15.76 0.46 -23.30
N PRO A 297 17.07 0.31 -23.09
CA PRO A 297 17.68 -1.00 -22.88
C PRO A 297 17.43 -1.57 -21.48
N ARG A 298 16.92 -0.76 -20.54
CA ARG A 298 16.88 -1.09 -19.12
C ARG A 298 15.68 -0.46 -18.42
N PHE A 299 15.11 -1.21 -17.49
CA PHE A 299 14.24 -0.74 -16.43
C PHE A 299 14.80 -1.25 -15.11
N SER A 300 15.05 -0.37 -14.15
CA SER A 300 15.53 -0.78 -12.85
C SER A 300 15.05 0.19 -11.79
N THR A 301 14.30 -0.33 -10.83
CA THR A 301 14.02 0.34 -9.57
C THR A 301 14.56 -0.51 -8.43
N TYR A 302 14.83 0.12 -7.29
CA TYR A 302 15.23 -0.62 -6.10
C TYR A 302 14.11 -1.56 -5.66
N CYS A 303 14.49 -2.81 -5.40
CA CYS A 303 13.69 -3.71 -4.63
C CYS A 303 14.55 -4.67 -3.82
N TYR A 304 14.03 -5.03 -2.65
CA TYR A 304 14.65 -6.00 -1.77
C TYR A 304 14.17 -7.39 -2.22
N TYR A 305 15.09 -8.22 -2.72
CA TYR A 305 14.96 -9.67 -2.97
C TYR A 305 13.55 -10.18 -3.32
N ASP A 306 13.17 -10.22 -4.61
CA ASP A 306 11.90 -10.80 -5.12
C ASP A 306 10.66 -10.57 -4.23
N GLY A 307 10.63 -9.45 -3.50
CA GLY A 307 9.58 -9.14 -2.55
C GLY A 307 8.24 -9.07 -3.29
N PRO A 308 7.15 -9.49 -2.65
CA PRO A 308 5.84 -9.52 -3.30
C PRO A 308 5.31 -8.11 -3.64
N SER A 309 5.83 -7.04 -3.01
CA SER A 309 5.38 -5.66 -3.21
C SER A 309 6.51 -4.70 -3.62
N CYS A 310 6.14 -3.60 -4.28
CA CYS A 310 7.08 -2.58 -4.71
C CYS A 310 7.41 -1.56 -3.61
N TYR A 311 8.70 -1.33 -3.36
CA TYR A 311 9.19 -0.22 -2.53
C TYR A 311 9.41 1.07 -3.33
N GLN A 312 10.00 0.95 -4.52
CA GLN A 312 10.09 2.03 -5.50
C GLN A 312 9.42 1.58 -6.78
N TRP A 313 8.60 2.43 -7.36
CA TRP A 313 7.71 2.00 -8.45
C TRP A 313 7.45 3.08 -9.49
N VAL A 314 7.11 2.60 -10.68
CA VAL A 314 6.33 3.35 -11.66
C VAL A 314 4.90 2.85 -11.59
N GLU A 315 3.94 3.71 -11.29
CA GLU A 315 2.50 3.39 -11.27
C GLU A 315 1.82 4.02 -12.49
N ILE A 316 0.96 3.23 -13.15
CA ILE A 316 0.23 3.69 -14.34
C ILE A 316 -1.28 3.60 -14.08
N LYS A 317 -1.95 4.73 -13.92
CA LYS A 317 -3.42 4.77 -13.81
C LYS A 317 -4.03 4.98 -15.20
N TYR A 318 -4.63 3.93 -15.74
CA TYR A 318 -5.17 3.88 -17.11
C TYR A 318 -6.68 3.59 -17.17
N LYS A 319 -7.28 3.22 -16.03
CA LYS A 319 -8.71 2.90 -15.91
C LYS A 319 -9.59 4.16 -16.01
N LYS A 320 -10.90 3.97 -16.17
CA LYS A 320 -11.91 5.04 -16.27
C LYS A 320 -11.84 6.03 -15.10
N SER A 321 -11.61 5.55 -13.88
CA SER A 321 -11.33 6.39 -12.72
C SER A 321 -9.84 6.41 -12.42
N LEU A 322 -9.25 7.61 -12.36
CA LEU A 322 -7.86 7.81 -11.95
C LEU A 322 -7.71 7.98 -10.43
N SER A 323 -8.81 7.86 -9.66
CA SER A 323 -8.73 7.86 -8.19
C SER A 323 -8.12 6.58 -7.65
N LEU A 324 -8.37 5.45 -8.33
CA LEU A 324 -7.84 4.13 -7.99
C LEU A 324 -6.33 4.10 -8.20
N ARG A 325 -5.65 3.31 -7.35
CA ARG A 325 -4.27 2.93 -7.62
C ARG A 325 -4.21 2.15 -8.92
N GLY A 326 -3.16 2.40 -9.69
CA GLY A 326 -2.86 1.65 -10.90
C GLY A 326 -1.92 0.47 -10.61
N PRO A 327 -1.64 -0.38 -11.62
CA PRO A 327 -0.56 -1.33 -11.56
C PRO A 327 0.78 -0.64 -11.27
N ARG A 328 1.53 -1.23 -10.34
CA ARG A 328 2.89 -0.82 -9.98
C ARG A 328 3.90 -1.73 -10.65
N PHE A 329 4.89 -1.09 -11.28
CA PHE A 329 6.02 -1.76 -11.91
C PHE A 329 7.28 -1.42 -11.10
N CYS A 330 7.97 -2.46 -10.66
CA CYS A 330 9.23 -2.41 -9.96
C CYS A 330 9.98 -3.72 -10.19
N CYS A 331 11.27 -3.76 -9.85
CA CYS A 331 12.15 -4.91 -10.08
C CYS A 331 12.24 -5.29 -11.57
N ASN A 332 13.43 -5.21 -12.16
CA ASN A 332 13.68 -6.01 -13.34
C ASN A 332 15.19 -6.25 -13.54
N PRO A 333 15.75 -7.33 -12.97
CA PRO A 333 17.16 -7.64 -13.18
C PRO A 333 17.47 -8.13 -14.61
N GLY A 334 16.45 -8.43 -15.45
CA GLY A 334 16.64 -9.09 -16.75
C GLY A 334 16.00 -8.46 -17.98
N GLY A 335 15.26 -7.33 -17.89
CA GLY A 335 14.63 -6.72 -19.07
C GLY A 335 13.76 -5.49 -18.83
N ILE A 336 12.82 -5.25 -19.75
CA ILE A 336 11.83 -4.17 -19.70
C ILE A 336 10.48 -4.78 -19.28
N PRO A 337 9.72 -4.19 -18.34
CA PRO A 337 8.39 -4.68 -18.01
C PRO A 337 7.48 -4.70 -19.24
N ASN A 338 6.70 -5.77 -19.37
CA ASN A 338 5.61 -5.86 -20.34
C ASN A 338 4.25 -5.82 -19.62
N PHE A 339 3.17 -5.66 -20.37
CA PHE A 339 1.81 -5.57 -19.84
C PHE A 339 1.08 -6.90 -19.97
N ASN A 340 1.59 -7.93 -19.30
CA ASN A 340 1.07 -9.29 -19.34
C ASN A 340 1.08 -9.85 -20.78
N GLY A 341 2.27 -9.91 -21.37
CA GLY A 341 2.48 -10.37 -22.75
C GLY A 341 2.23 -9.31 -23.83
N LYS A 342 1.77 -8.11 -23.46
CA LYS A 342 1.57 -6.98 -24.40
C LYS A 342 2.69 -5.95 -24.29
N GLU A 343 3.13 -5.43 -25.44
CA GLU A 343 4.14 -4.35 -25.48
C GLU A 343 3.56 -3.00 -25.02
N ARG A 344 2.27 -2.75 -25.25
CA ARG A 344 1.61 -1.46 -24.97
C ARG A 344 0.39 -1.60 -24.08
N LEU A 345 0.23 -0.64 -23.17
CA LEU A 345 -0.95 -0.44 -22.33
C LEU A 345 -1.76 0.74 -22.86
N THR A 346 -3.06 0.55 -23.03
CA THR A 346 -3.96 1.58 -23.56
C THR A 346 -4.91 2.07 -22.46
N SER A 347 -5.10 3.38 -22.34
CA SER A 347 -6.08 3.95 -21.42
C SER A 347 -7.52 3.64 -21.82
N GLU A 348 -8.38 3.42 -20.83
CA GLU A 348 -9.82 3.21 -21.06
C GLU A 348 -10.51 4.49 -21.55
N ARG A 349 -9.95 5.65 -21.20
CA ARG A 349 -10.45 6.99 -21.56
C ARG A 349 -9.33 7.91 -22.03
N ARG A 350 -9.66 9.16 -22.31
CA ARG A 350 -8.71 10.19 -22.76
C ARG A 350 -7.66 10.63 -21.73
N TRP A 351 -7.65 10.06 -20.53
CA TRP A 351 -6.77 10.47 -19.44
C TRP A 351 -5.94 9.29 -18.97
N MET A 352 -4.68 9.55 -18.63
CA MET A 352 -3.78 8.58 -18.01
C MET A 352 -2.88 9.31 -17.01
N MET A 353 -2.61 8.69 -15.86
CA MET A 353 -1.67 9.20 -14.86
C MET A 353 -0.46 8.29 -14.79
N ILE A 354 0.74 8.86 -14.82
CA ILE A 354 1.99 8.15 -14.54
C ILE A 354 2.57 8.74 -13.27
N ILE A 355 2.93 7.89 -12.32
CA ILE A 355 3.53 8.27 -11.04
C ILE A 355 4.84 7.51 -10.90
N PHE A 356 5.92 8.21 -10.57
CA PHE A 356 7.17 7.61 -10.16
C PHE A 356 7.44 7.96 -8.71
N ASN A 357 7.77 6.97 -7.89
CA ASN A 357 8.12 7.15 -6.50
C ASN A 357 9.41 6.36 -6.18
N ALA A 358 10.48 7.10 -5.87
CA ALA A 358 11.78 6.57 -5.45
C ALA A 358 12.04 6.75 -3.94
N GLU A 359 11.02 6.97 -3.14
CA GLU A 359 11.15 7.09 -1.68
C GLU A 359 11.27 5.71 -1.03
N TYR A 360 12.27 5.54 -0.16
CA TYR A 360 12.34 4.39 0.73
C TYR A 360 11.37 4.52 1.89
N PRO A 361 10.96 3.39 2.50
CA PRO A 361 10.41 3.46 3.85
C PRO A 361 11.42 4.09 4.81
N LEU A 362 10.93 4.92 5.74
CA LEU A 362 11.70 5.77 6.67
C LEU A 362 12.92 5.10 7.31
N PHE A 363 12.84 3.79 7.54
CA PHE A 363 13.87 3.02 8.20
C PHE A 363 15.17 2.82 7.38
N MET A 364 15.07 2.86 6.04
CA MET A 364 16.23 2.79 5.15
C MET A 364 16.98 4.11 5.06
N ASN A 365 16.45 5.23 5.55
CA ASN A 365 17.20 6.49 5.57
C ASN A 365 18.49 6.38 6.38
N LYS A 366 18.55 5.49 7.39
CA LYS A 366 19.78 5.22 8.16
C LYS A 366 20.83 4.41 7.37
N TYR A 367 20.39 3.61 6.40
CA TYR A 367 21.23 2.75 5.54
C TYR A 367 21.35 3.26 4.09
N SER A 368 20.71 4.39 3.75
CA SER A 368 20.53 4.92 2.39
C SER A 368 21.83 5.15 1.62
N LYS A 369 22.97 5.24 2.31
CA LYS A 369 24.30 5.40 1.70
C LYS A 369 24.77 4.15 0.94
N THR A 370 24.11 2.99 1.07
CA THR A 370 24.60 1.71 0.53
C THR A 370 23.78 1.10 -0.61
N VAL A 371 22.75 1.79 -1.13
CA VAL A 371 21.96 1.22 -2.23
C VAL A 371 22.85 1.07 -3.47
N PRO A 372 23.02 -0.16 -3.99
CA PRO A 372 23.95 -0.38 -5.09
C PRO A 372 23.56 0.43 -6.34
N PRO A 373 24.54 1.06 -7.01
CA PRO A 373 24.28 1.91 -8.16
C PRO A 373 23.52 1.27 -9.33
N HIS A 374 23.55 -0.05 -9.46
CA HIS A 374 22.87 -0.76 -10.55
C HIS A 374 21.35 -0.77 -10.41
N TYR A 375 20.81 -0.61 -9.18
CA TYR A 375 19.36 -0.53 -8.93
C TYR A 375 18.76 0.85 -9.23
N MET A 376 19.60 1.87 -9.49
CA MET A 376 19.16 3.25 -9.69
C MET A 376 19.10 3.68 -11.16
N LYS A 377 19.17 2.75 -12.12
CA LYS A 377 19.17 3.10 -13.56
C LYS A 377 17.84 3.68 -14.05
N GLY A 378 16.75 3.46 -13.31
CA GLY A 378 15.46 4.11 -13.51
C GLY A 378 14.69 3.54 -14.69
N PHE A 379 13.94 4.40 -15.38
CA PHE A 379 13.03 3.98 -16.43
C PHE A 379 12.89 5.02 -17.53
N LYS A 380 12.50 4.54 -18.72
CA LYS A 380 11.93 5.34 -19.80
C LYS A 380 10.59 4.76 -20.19
N LEU A 381 9.57 5.61 -20.27
CA LEU A 381 8.21 5.27 -20.64
C LEU A 381 7.79 6.15 -21.82
N CYS A 382 7.55 5.55 -22.97
CA CYS A 382 7.09 6.25 -24.16
C CYS A 382 5.57 6.22 -24.26
N TYR A 383 4.98 7.33 -24.68
CA TYR A 383 3.55 7.54 -24.83
C TYR A 383 3.22 8.06 -26.24
N ARG A 384 2.02 7.74 -26.72
CA ARG A 384 1.46 8.25 -27.97
C ARG A 384 -0.07 8.21 -27.93
N LEU A 385 -0.69 8.85 -28.92
CA LEU A 385 -2.10 8.64 -29.21
C LEU A 385 -2.29 7.21 -29.74
N ALA A 386 -3.26 6.45 -29.20
CA ALA A 386 -3.63 5.16 -29.76
C ALA A 386 -4.10 5.34 -31.22
N PRO A 387 -3.77 4.42 -32.15
CA PRO A 387 -4.39 4.38 -33.48
C PRO A 387 -5.93 4.37 -33.39
N LEU A 388 -6.60 4.83 -34.45
CA LEU A 388 -8.07 4.79 -34.51
C LEU A 388 -8.58 3.36 -34.48
#